data_AF-A0A970V5C2-F1
#
_entry.id   AF-A0A970V5C2-F1
#
_cell.length_a   1.000
_cell.length_b   1.000
_cell.length_c   1.000
_cell.angle_alpha   90.00
_cell.angle_beta   90.00
_cell.angle_gamma   90.00
#
_symmetry.space_group_name_H-M   'P 1'
#
loop_
_entity.id
_entity.type
_entity.pdbx_description
1 polymer ?
#
loop_
_entity_poly.entity_id
_entity_poly.type
_entity_poly.pdbx_seq_one_letter_code
_entity_poly.pdbx_strand_id
1 'polypeptide(L)' 'MLSLFWKSLFKKKPYKKGYFVHQAGAKNLLCKILNEYETIEEAKEDLLALIMNETTEKKLEKDFLTKKSW' A
#
# COMPACT_ATOMS: atom_id res chain seq x y z
N MET A 1 3.62 27.41 27.76
CA MET A 1 2.35 27.23 27.04
C MET A 1 2.50 26.98 25.52
N LEU A 2 3.70 26.67 25.01
CA LEU A 2 3.93 26.38 23.58
C LEU A 2 4.05 24.88 23.25
N SER A 3 4.16 24.00 24.26
CA SER A 3 4.43 22.56 24.04
C SER A 3 3.20 21.73 23.63
N LEU A 4 1.99 22.27 23.78
CA LEU A 4 0.74 21.58 23.46
C LEU A 4 0.31 21.76 22.01
N PHE A 5 0.79 22.81 21.32
CA PHE A 5 0.38 23.12 19.94
C PHE A 5 1.04 22.20 18.90
N TRP A 6 2.20 21.61 19.21
CA TRP A 6 2.92 20.76 18.27
C TRP A 6 2.37 19.32 18.22
N LYS A 7 1.77 18.81 19.29
CA LYS A 7 1.24 17.44 19.32
C LYS A 7 0.01 17.24 18.41
N SER A 8 -0.75 18.30 18.12
CA SER A 8 -1.96 18.25 17.29
C SER A 8 -1.69 18.21 15.78
N LEU A 9 -0.55 18.77 15.33
CA LEU A 9 -0.16 18.82 13.92
C LEU A 9 0.34 17.46 13.38
N PHE A 10 0.68 16.52 14.26
CA PHE A 10 1.09 15.16 13.92
C PHE A 10 0.00 14.13 14.23
N LYS A 11 -1.27 14.43 13.91
CA LYS A 11 -2.27 13.36 13.82
C LYS A 11 -1.83 12.41 12.71
N LYS A 12 -1.29 11.24 13.10
CA LYS A 12 -1.00 10.13 12.17
C LYS A 12 -2.26 9.89 11.34
N LYS A 13 -2.20 10.15 10.03
CA LYS A 13 -3.30 9.77 9.12
C LYS A 13 -3.59 8.29 9.36
N PRO A 14 -4.87 7.88 9.47
CA PRO A 14 -5.19 6.46 9.56
C PRO A 14 -4.53 5.75 8.38
N TYR A 15 -3.64 4.81 8.68
CA TYR A 15 -2.93 4.06 7.65
C TYR A 15 -3.96 3.29 6.84
N LYS A 16 -4.12 3.60 5.55
CA LYS A 16 -4.88 2.74 4.65
C LYS A 16 -4.21 1.37 4.64
N LYS A 17 -4.96 0.35 5.04
CA LYS A 17 -4.55 -1.05 4.96
C LYS A 17 -5.74 -1.81 4.39
N GLY A 18 -5.54 -2.38 3.20
CA GLY A 18 -6.56 -3.16 2.51
C GLY A 18 -6.08 -4.59 2.30
N TYR A 19 -7.01 -5.52 2.41
CA TYR A 19 -6.81 -6.93 2.07
C TYR A 19 -8.01 -7.39 1.24
N PHE A 20 -7.77 -8.29 0.30
CA PHE A 20 -8.84 -8.98 -0.41
C PHE A 20 -8.62 -10.49 -0.35
N VAL A 21 -9.72 -11.23 -0.50
CA VAL A 21 -9.67 -12.69 -0.60
C VAL A 21 -9.82 -13.07 -2.06
N HIS A 22 -8.87 -13.84 -2.58
CA HIS A 22 -8.93 -14.39 -3.93
C HIS A 22 -9.02 -15.91 -3.89
N GLN A 23 -9.99 -16.47 -4.58
CA GLN A 23 -10.11 -17.92 -4.70
C GLN A 23 -9.38 -18.40 -5.96
N ALA A 24 -8.35 -19.23 -5.75
CA ALA A 24 -7.58 -19.87 -6.81
C ALA A 24 -7.82 -21.38 -6.76
N GLY A 25 -8.76 -21.85 -7.60
CA GLY A 25 -9.23 -23.23 -7.59
C GLY A 25 -9.85 -23.61 -6.24
N ALA A 26 -9.28 -24.60 -5.56
CA ALA A 26 -9.74 -25.08 -4.26
C ALA A 26 -9.17 -24.30 -3.06
N LYS A 27 -8.29 -23.32 -3.28
CA LYS A 27 -7.61 -22.57 -2.21
C LYS A 27 -8.11 -21.13 -2.15
N ASN A 28 -8.21 -20.61 -0.92
CA ASN A 28 -8.45 -19.19 -0.65
C ASN A 28 -7.13 -18.52 -0.28
N LEU A 29 -6.83 -17.39 -0.93
CA LEU A 29 -5.64 -16.60 -0.71
C LEU A 29 -6.03 -15.30 -0.02
N LEU A 30 -5.36 -14.97 1.08
CA LEU A 30 -5.42 -13.64 1.68
C LEU A 30 -4.35 -12.77 1.04
N CYS A 31 -4.76 -11.77 0.27
CA CYS A 31 -3.87 -10.90 -0.49
C CYS A 31 -3.84 -9.52 0.16
N LYS A 32 -2.63 -9.03 0.44
CA LYS A 32 -2.42 -7.66 0.91
C LYS A 32 -2.38 -6.72 -0.29
N ILE A 33 -3.07 -5.58 -0.19
CA ILE A 33 -2.98 -4.53 -1.21
C ILE A 33 -1.68 -3.75 -0.95
N LEU A 34 -0.75 -3.83 -1.89
CA LEU A 34 0.52 -3.11 -1.82
C LEU A 34 0.40 -1.69 -2.40
N ASN A 35 -0.41 -1.51 -3.44
CA ASN A 35 -0.68 -0.25 -4.12
C ASN A 35 -1.92 -0.35 -5.01
N GLU A 36 -2.36 0.80 -5.53
CA GLU A 36 -3.43 0.93 -6.51
C GLU A 36 -2.89 1.59 -7.78
N TYR A 37 -3.36 1.11 -8.93
CA TYR A 37 -2.90 1.47 -10.26
C TYR A 37 -4.11 1.69 -11.16
N GLU A 38 -3.97 2.59 -12.13
CA GLU A 38 -5.04 2.86 -13.11
C GLU A 38 -5.06 1.81 -14.22
N THR A 39 -3.90 1.20 -14.49
CA THR A 39 -3.73 0.19 -15.55
C THR A 39 -3.10 -1.09 -15.02
N ILE A 40 -3.34 -2.19 -15.74
CA ILE A 40 -2.76 -3.50 -15.41
C ILE A 40 -1.25 -3.50 -15.69
N GLU A 41 -0.80 -2.73 -16.68
CA GLU A 41 0.58 -2.62 -17.11
C GLU A 41 1.45 -2.03 -15.99
N GLU A 42 1.02 -0.94 -15.36
CA GLU A 42 1.70 -0.34 -14.20
C GLU A 42 1.82 -1.34 -13.03
N ALA A 43 0.75 -2.10 -12.76
CA ALA A 43 0.78 -3.12 -11.71
C ALA A 43 1.75 -4.27 -12.04
N LYS A 44 1.87 -4.65 -13.31
CA LYS A 44 2.82 -5.67 -13.77
C LYS A 44 4.27 -5.21 -13.66
N GLU A 45 4.56 -3.95 -13.97
CA GLU A 45 5.90 -3.39 -13.83
C GLU A 45 6.39 -3.46 -12.38
N ASP A 46 5.57 -3.03 -11.42
CA ASP A 46 5.92 -3.12 -10.00
C ASP A 46 6.02 -4.58 -9.50
N LEU A 47 5.20 -5.49 -10.05
CA LEU A 47 5.33 -6.92 -9.76
C LEU A 47 6.66 -7.48 -10.26
N LEU A 48 7.07 -7.15 -11.48
CA LEU A 48 8.37 -7.55 -12.02
C LEU A 48 9.51 -6.98 -11.18
N ALA A 49 9.43 -5.70 -10.80
CA ALA A 49 10.41 -5.07 -9.92
C ALA A 49 10.49 -5.74 -8.55
N LEU A 50 9.36 -6.21 -7.98
CA LEU A 50 9.35 -6.98 -6.73
C LEU A 50 10.07 -8.32 -6.89
N ILE A 51 9.76 -9.05 -7.96
CA ILE A 51 10.37 -10.37 -8.24
C ILE A 51 11.88 -10.22 -8.47
N MET A 52 12.30 -9.13 -9.12
CA MET A 52 13.70 -8.82 -9.39
C MET A 52 14.44 -8.17 -8.21
N ASN A 53 13.76 -7.95 -7.06
CA ASN A 53 14.29 -7.25 -5.89
C ASN A 53 14.75 -5.80 -6.15
N GLU A 54 14.20 -5.15 -7.17
CA GLU A 54 14.46 -3.74 -7.51
C GLU A 54 13.58 -2.78 -6.70
N THR A 55 12.49 -3.30 -6.12
CA THR A 55 11.63 -2.59 -5.16
C THR A 55 11.29 -3.48 -3.97
N THR A 56 10.58 -2.93 -2.98
CA THR A 56 10.15 -3.68 -1.78
C THR A 56 8.67 -3.44 -1.49
N GLU A 57 8.01 -4.41 -0.86
CA GLU A 57 6.61 -4.27 -0.43
C GLU A 57 6.41 -3.02 0.44
N LYS A 58 7.36 -2.74 1.35
CA LYS A 58 7.32 -1.57 2.22
C LYS A 58 7.34 -0.25 1.44
N LYS A 59 8.08 -0.20 0.33
CA LYS A 59 8.13 0.98 -0.54
C LYS A 59 6.78 1.19 -1.22
N LEU A 60 6.25 0.14 -1.85
CA LEU A 60 4.93 0.20 -2.51
C LEU A 60 3.82 0.59 -1.54
N GLU A 61 3.81 0.02 -0.33
CA GLU A 61 2.86 0.36 0.72
C GLU A 61 2.98 1.82 1.15
N LYS A 62 4.20 2.36 1.22
CA LYS A 62 4.40 3.77 1.55
C LYS A 62 3.83 4.67 0.45
N ASP A 63 4.01 4.29 -0.81
CA ASP A 63 3.49 5.03 -1.96
C ASP A 63 1.96 4.97 -1.99
N PHE A 64 1.37 3.81 -1.68
CA PHE A 64 -0.06 3.66 -1.49
C PHE A 64 -0.63 4.59 -0.40
N LEU A 65 0.08 4.71 0.72
CA LEU A 65 -0.32 5.59 1.84
C LEU A 65 -0.23 7.08 1.50
N THR A 66 0.60 7.48 0.54
CA THR A 66 0.77 8.88 0.14
C THR A 66 -0.17 9.28 -1.00
N LYS A 67 -0.64 8.33 -1.82
CA LYS A 67 -1.65 8.58 -2.86
C LYS A 67 -3.00 9.00 -2.27
N LYS A 68 -3.62 10.03 -2.86
CA LYS A 68 -5.05 10.33 -2.67
C LYS A 68 -5.88 9.33 -3.48
N SER A 69 -5.91 8.08 -3.03
CA SER A 69 -6.64 7.00 -3.70
C SER A 69 -7.83 6.49 -2.88
N TRP A 70 -8.63 5.60 -3.46
CA TRP A 70 -9.51 4.62 -2.80
C TRP A 70 -9.96 3.60 -3.83
#